data_AF-A0A3G1KZI8-F1
#
_entry.id   AF-A0A3G1KZI8-F1
#
_cell.length_a   1.000
_cell.length_b   1.000
_cell.length_c   1.000
_cell.angle_alpha   90.00
_cell.angle_beta   90.00
_cell.angle_gamma   90.00
#
_symmetry.space_group_name_H-M   'P 1'
#
loop_
_entity.id
_entity.type
_entity.pdbx_description
1 polymer ?
#
loop_
_entity_poly.entity_id
_entity_poly.type
_entity_poly.pdbx_seq_one_letter_code
_entity_poly.pdbx_strand_id
1 'polypeptide(L)'
;MKKFAQIIDNKAYWIFDAEEAPTFAPNIVLLDITEKGEVHEGDFYDTTTDTFSEIPKIADLSLKELQNNQLIIMDAISDIYILLVSLTQPD
;
A
#
# COMPACT_ATOMS: atom_id res chain seq x y z
N MET A 1 -15.43 24.56 -11.38
CA MET A 1 -14.66 24.26 -10.17
C MET A 1 -14.59 22.76 -9.92
N LYS A 2 -13.38 22.20 -9.99
CA LYS A 2 -13.04 20.80 -9.72
C LYS A 2 -12.30 20.71 -8.40
N LYS A 3 -12.28 19.52 -7.80
CA LYS A 3 -11.53 19.23 -6.59
C LYS A 3 -10.37 18.29 -6.91
N PHE A 4 -9.18 18.63 -6.46
CA PHE A 4 -7.96 17.85 -6.66
C PHE A 4 -7.37 17.41 -5.34
N ALA A 5 -6.77 16.21 -5.34
CA ALA A 5 -5.94 15.71 -4.27
C ALA A 5 -4.50 15.55 -4.76
N GLN A 6 -3.54 16.07 -4.03
CA GLN A 6 -2.13 15.73 -4.21
C GLN A 6 -1.85 14.34 -3.61
N ILE A 7 -1.27 13.44 -4.38
CA ILE A 7 -0.93 12.09 -3.93
C ILE A 7 0.57 11.97 -3.63
N ILE A 8 0.92 11.59 -2.41
CA ILE A 8 2.30 11.28 -1.97
C ILE A 8 2.25 10.01 -1.14
N ASP A 9 3.16 9.06 -1.38
CA ASP A 9 3.24 7.76 -0.68
C ASP A 9 1.88 7.05 -0.57
N ASN A 10 1.12 7.05 -1.68
CA ASN A 10 -0.24 6.50 -1.78
C ASN A 10 -1.22 7.12 -0.76
N LYS A 11 -1.09 8.41 -0.46
CA LYS A 11 -2.01 9.15 0.40
C LYS A 11 -2.44 10.47 -0.22
N ALA A 12 -3.69 10.87 0.01
CA ALA A 12 -4.15 12.23 -0.21
C ALA A 12 -3.47 13.18 0.79
N TYR A 13 -2.53 13.99 0.33
CA TYR A 13 -1.77 14.90 1.21
C TYR A 13 -2.37 16.28 1.33
N TRP A 14 -2.89 16.83 0.23
CA TRP A 14 -3.50 18.16 0.21
C TRP A 14 -4.67 18.17 -0.77
N ILE A 15 -5.82 18.66 -0.33
CA ILE A 15 -7.03 18.77 -1.13
C ILE A 15 -7.36 20.24 -1.39
N PHE A 16 -7.62 20.59 -2.64
CA PHE A 16 -7.94 21.96 -3.03
C PHE A 16 -8.87 22.02 -4.24
N ASP A 17 -9.53 23.17 -4.39
CA ASP A 17 -10.41 23.44 -5.53
C ASP A 17 -9.68 24.28 -6.59
N ALA A 18 -9.83 23.91 -7.87
CA ALA A 18 -9.30 24.67 -9.00
C ALA A 18 -10.14 24.41 -10.26
N GLU A 19 -10.08 25.29 -11.26
CA GLU A 19 -10.73 25.02 -12.56
C GLU A 19 -9.99 23.93 -13.35
N GLU A 20 -8.65 23.92 -13.26
CA GLU A 20 -7.77 22.97 -13.91
C GLU A 20 -6.61 22.59 -12.98
N ALA A 21 -6.01 21.42 -13.21
CA ALA A 21 -4.88 20.95 -12.42
C ALA A 21 -3.66 21.86 -12.65
N PRO A 22 -3.08 22.48 -11.61
CA PRO A 22 -1.92 23.35 -11.78
C PRO A 22 -0.70 22.55 -12.24
N THR A 23 0.04 23.10 -13.21
CA THR A 23 1.29 22.51 -13.69
C THR A 23 2.47 23.13 -12.92
N PHE A 24 2.94 22.48 -11.85
CA PHE A 24 4.01 23.07 -11.02
C PHE A 24 5.23 22.18 -10.81
N ALA A 25 5.12 20.85 -10.97
CA ALA A 25 6.28 19.96 -11.05
C ALA A 25 5.93 18.64 -11.76
N PRO A 26 6.84 18.06 -12.56
CA PRO A 26 6.59 16.81 -13.29
C PRO A 26 6.43 15.58 -12.40
N ASN A 27 6.89 15.65 -11.15
CA ASN A 27 6.91 14.50 -10.23
C ASN A 27 5.74 14.50 -9.24
N ILE A 28 4.81 15.45 -9.37
CA ILE A 28 3.68 15.59 -8.45
C ILE A 28 2.44 15.02 -9.12
N VAL A 29 1.82 14.05 -8.45
CA VAL A 29 0.57 13.45 -8.88
C VAL A 29 -0.58 14.26 -8.29
N LEU A 30 -1.37 14.87 -9.16
CA LEU A 30 -2.63 15.51 -8.81
C LEU A 30 -3.75 14.66 -9.41
N LEU A 31 -4.65 14.18 -8.56
CA LEU A 31 -5.80 13.40 -8.97
C LEU A 31 -7.05 14.26 -8.90
N ASP A 32 -7.86 14.25 -9.97
CA ASP A 32 -9.21 14.83 -9.93
C ASP A 32 -10.12 13.92 -9.10
N ILE A 33 -10.63 14.45 -7.99
CA ILE A 33 -11.48 13.73 -7.04
C ILE A 33 -12.92 14.25 -7.05
N THR A 34 -13.30 15.05 -8.05
CA THR A 34 -14.62 15.70 -8.12
C THR A 34 -15.78 14.68 -8.05
N GLU A 35 -15.60 13.53 -8.68
CA GLU A 35 -16.62 12.46 -8.75
C GLU A 35 -16.34 11.29 -7.78
N LYS A 36 -15.31 11.39 -6.92
CA LYS A 36 -14.82 10.27 -6.09
C LYS A 36 -15.48 10.15 -4.71
N GLY A 37 -16.54 10.93 -4.47
CA GLY A 37 -17.23 10.97 -3.17
C GLY A 37 -16.46 11.80 -2.15
N GLU A 38 -16.68 11.53 -0.87
CA GLU A 38 -15.98 12.22 0.21
C GLU A 38 -14.56 11.64 0.34
N VAL A 39 -13.55 12.49 0.17
CA VAL A 39 -12.13 12.18 0.33
C VAL A 39 -11.56 13.15 1.34
N HIS A 40 -10.80 12.65 2.30
CA HIS A 40 -10.19 13.44 3.35
C HIS A 40 -8.66 13.43 3.22
N GLU A 41 -8.03 14.48 3.73
CA GLU A 41 -6.57 14.51 3.83
C GLU A 41 -6.09 13.41 4.78
N GLY A 42 -5.10 12.65 4.35
CA GLY A 42 -4.57 11.47 5.05
C GLY A 42 -5.10 10.15 4.52
N ASP A 43 -6.19 10.13 3.73
CA ASP A 43 -6.74 8.91 3.16
C ASP A 43 -5.72 8.19 2.27
N PHE A 44 -5.71 6.87 2.38
CA PHE A 44 -4.93 6.01 1.51
C PHE A 44 -5.58 5.93 0.14
N TYR A 45 -4.78 6.15 -0.90
CA TYR A 45 -5.16 5.99 -2.28
C TYR A 45 -4.65 4.66 -2.82
N ASP A 46 -5.57 3.79 -3.23
CA ASP A 46 -5.25 2.56 -3.92
C ASP A 46 -5.25 2.80 -5.44
N THR A 47 -4.06 2.84 -6.04
CA THR A 47 -3.88 3.05 -7.48
C THR A 47 -4.46 1.92 -8.34
N THR A 48 -4.68 0.74 -7.76
CA THR A 48 -5.19 -0.44 -8.50
C THR A 48 -6.71 -0.42 -8.62
N THR A 49 -7.40 0.00 -7.55
CA THR A 49 -8.86 0.11 -7.53
C THR A 49 -9.37 1.53 -7.76
N ASP A 50 -8.47 2.51 -7.77
CA ASP A 50 -8.75 3.94 -7.93
C ASP A 50 -9.70 4.47 -6.83
N THR A 51 -9.53 3.98 -5.59
CA THR A 51 -10.36 4.31 -4.43
C THR A 51 -9.57 4.90 -3.27
N PHE A 52 -10.26 5.70 -2.44
CA PHE A 52 -9.73 6.25 -1.19
C PHE A 52 -10.30 5.50 0.02
N SER A 53 -9.50 5.36 1.07
CA SER A 53 -9.93 4.80 2.35
C SER A 53 -9.10 5.33 3.51
N GLU A 54 -9.72 5.58 4.66
CA GLU A 54 -9.04 6.04 5.88
C GLU A 54 -7.96 5.05 6.37
N ILE A 55 -8.16 3.76 6.10
CA ILE A 55 -7.27 2.66 6.48
C ILE A 55 -6.70 2.07 5.19
N PRO A 56 -5.41 1.69 5.12
CA PRO A 56 -4.90 1.02 3.93
C PRO A 56 -5.67 -0.29 3.74
N LYS A 57 -6.17 -0.52 2.52
CA LYS A 57 -6.66 -1.84 2.14
C LYS A 57 -5.48 -2.79 2.15
N ILE A 58 -5.34 -3.53 3.25
CA ILE A 58 -4.51 -4.73 3.25
C ILE A 58 -5.20 -5.68 2.28
N ALA A 59 -4.46 -6.22 1.30
CA ALA A 59 -5.00 -7.23 0.42
C ALA A 59 -5.68 -8.30 1.28
N ASP A 60 -6.97 -8.56 1.04
CA ASP A 60 -7.73 -9.60 1.70
C ASP A 60 -7.15 -10.96 1.27
N LEU A 61 -6.02 -11.32 1.88
CA LEU A 61 -5.52 -12.69 1.84
C LEU A 61 -6.51 -13.50 2.66
N SER A 62 -7.06 -14.54 2.06
CA SER A 62 -7.91 -15.47 2.79
C SER A 62 -7.11 -16.05 3.97
N LEU A 63 -7.80 -16.36 5.08
CA LEU A 63 -7.17 -17.01 6.24
C LEU A 63 -6.36 -18.25 5.83
N LYS A 64 -6.84 -18.98 4.80
CA LYS A 64 -6.17 -20.13 4.22
C LYS A 64 -4.84 -19.77 3.55
N GLU A 65 -4.79 -18.68 2.80
CA GLU A 65 -3.56 -18.19 2.18
C GLU A 65 -2.56 -17.72 3.24
N LEU A 66 -3.02 -17.02 4.27
CA LEU A 66 -2.18 -16.61 5.40
C LEU A 66 -1.60 -17.84 6.12
N GLN A 67 -2.42 -18.85 6.39
CA GLN A 67 -1.97 -20.10 7.03
C GLN A 67 -0.99 -20.87 6.16
N ASN A 68 -1.24 -20.97 4.84
CA ASN A 68 -0.31 -21.61 3.92
C ASN A 68 1.03 -20.87 3.87
N ASN A 69 1.02 -19.54 3.81
CA ASN A 69 2.24 -18.74 3.80
C ASN A 69 3.03 -18.90 5.11
N GLN A 70 2.34 -18.93 6.26
CA GLN A 70 2.97 -19.21 7.55
C GLN A 70 3.65 -20.59 7.58
N LEU A 71 2.99 -21.63 7.05
CA LEU A 71 3.56 -22.98 7.01
C LEU A 71 4.84 -23.02 6.15
N ILE A 72 4.82 -22.40 4.96
CA ILE A 72 5.98 -22.33 4.07
C ILE A 72 7.15 -21.60 4.75
N ILE A 73 6.87 -20.49 5.45
CA ILE A 73 7.90 -19.74 6.18
C ILE A 73 8.48 -20.57 7.32
N MET A 74 7.65 -21.27 8.08
CA MET A 74 8.10 -22.13 9.19
C MET A 74 8.96 -23.30 8.69
N ASP A 75 8.60 -23.90 7.55
CA ASP A 75 9.37 -24.96 6.90
C ASP A 75 10.77 -24.47 6.50
N ALA A 76 10.84 -23.34 5.80
CA ALA A 76 12.11 -22.74 5.40
C ALA A 76 13.00 -22.36 6.61
N ILE A 77 12.40 -21.83 7.69
CA ILE A 77 13.13 -21.53 8.93
C ILE A 77 13.69 -22.82 9.57
N SER A 78 12.90 -23.89 9.58
CA SER A 78 13.32 -25.19 10.10
C SER A 78 14.52 -25.74 9.33
N ASP A 79 14.47 -25.71 8.00
CA ASP A 79 15.58 -26.17 7.15
C ASP A 79 16.87 -25.38 7.40
N ILE A 80 16.75 -24.05 7.50
CA ILE A 80 17.89 -23.18 7.84
C ILE A 80 18.45 -23.54 9.22
N TYR A 81 17.59 -23.78 10.21
CA TYR A 81 18.03 -24.14 11.55
C TYR A 81 18.80 -25.47 11.57
N ILE A 82 18.31 -26.49 10.87
CA ILE A 82 19.00 -27.78 10.74
C ILE A 82 20.37 -27.62 10.08
N LEU A 83 20.45 -26.82 9.02
CA LEU A 83 21.71 -26.52 8.34
C LEU A 83 22.71 -25.83 9.29
N LEU A 84 22.26 -24.83 10.04
CA LEU A 84 23.10 -24.10 11.00
C LEU A 84 23.59 -25.00 12.14
N VAL A 85 22.75 -25.88 12.68
CA VAL A 85 23.16 -26.85 13.70
C VAL A 85 24.19 -27.83 13.13
N SER A 86 24.02 -28.27 11.89
CA SER A 86 24.97 -29.19 11.24
C SER A 86 26.34 -28.56 10.98
N LEU A 87 26.40 -27.24 10.78
CA LEU A 87 27.64 -26.49 10.56
C LEU A 87 28.38 -26.13 11.87
N THR A 88 27.73 -26.29 13.03
CA THR A 88 28.27 -25.88 14.34
C THR A 88 28.67 -27.05 15.25
N GLN A 89 28.45 -28.30 14.82
CA GLN A 89 28.94 -29.50 15.51
C GLN A 89 30.39 -29.77 15.08
N PRO A 90 31.40 -29.74 15.99
CA PRO A 90 32.74 -30.22 15.68
C PRO A 90 32.74 -31.75 15.59
N ASP A 91 33.55 -32.30 14.68
CA ASP A 91 33.78 -33.75 14.47
C ASP A 91 34.11 -34.51 15.77
#